data_AF-A0A645ELF7-F1
#
_entry.id   AF-A0A645ELF7-F1
#
_cell.length_a   1.000
_cell.length_b   1.000
_cell.length_c   1.000
_cell.angle_alpha   90.00
_cell.angle_beta   90.00
_cell.angle_gamma   90.00
#
_symmetry.space_group_name_H-M   'P 1'
#
loop_
_entity.id
_entity.type
_entity.pdbx_description
1 polymer ?
#
loop_
_entity_poly.entity_id
_entity_poly.type
_entity_poly.pdbx_seq_one_letter_code
_entity_poly.pdbx_strand_id
1 'polypeptide(L)' 'MNINRVSLIYFGATGTTEKIVKAVWEETGASAAVYDFTFCNRQQVATPPAFNEGELAIVGIPVYTGRVPVFTR' A
#
# COMPACT_ATOMS: atom_id res chain seq x y z
N MET A 1 -16.28 1.62 13.36
CA MET A 1 -15.89 0.95 12.11
C MET A 1 -15.30 -0.41 12.50
N ASN A 2 -15.76 -1.51 11.92
CA ASN A 2 -15.19 -2.83 12.19
C ASN A 2 -14.17 -3.15 11.07
N ILE A 3 -12.88 -3.14 11.39
CA ILE A 3 -11.80 -3.34 10.42
C ILE A 3 -11.30 -4.77 10.59
N ASN A 4 -11.62 -5.64 9.64
CA ASN A 4 -11.24 -7.06 9.72
C ASN A 4 -9.85 -7.32 9.14
N ARG A 5 -9.45 -6.48 8.18
CA ARG A 5 -8.19 -6.59 7.45
C ARG A 5 -7.76 -5.22 6.94
N VAL A 6 -6.44 -5.03 6.83
CA VAL A 6 -5.83 -3.86 6.23
C VAL A 6 -5.05 -4.27 4.98
N SER A 7 -5.22 -3.51 3.90
CA SER A 7 -4.42 -3.62 2.69
C SER A 7 -3.38 -2.50 2.67
N LEU A 8 -2.11 -2.83 2.90
CA LEU A 8 -0.99 -1.89 2.86
C LEU A 8 -0.42 -1.82 1.46
N ILE A 9 -0.59 -0.67 0.82
CA ILE A 9 -0.19 -0.45 -0.57
C ILE A 9 0.84 0.67 -0.58
N TYR A 10 2.05 0.39 -1.07
CA TYR A 10 3.06 1.43 -1.12
C TYR A 10 4.06 1.29 -2.26
N PHE A 11 4.65 2.44 -2.60
CA PHE A 11 5.90 2.53 -3.36
C PHE A 11 6.97 3.14 -2.45
N GLY A 12 8.06 2.43 -2.19
CA GLY A 12 9.01 2.73 -1.13
C GLY A 12 10.46 2.76 -1.59
N ALA A 13 10.80 3.56 -2.61
CA ALA A 13 12.17 3.61 -3.17
C ALA A 13 13.30 3.79 -2.13
N THR A 14 13.03 4.48 -1.02
CA THR A 14 14.01 4.71 0.08
C THR A 14 13.52 4.19 1.43
N GLY A 15 12.47 3.36 1.46
CA GLY A 15 11.88 2.80 2.69
C GLY A 15 11.06 3.75 3.57
N THR A 16 11.09 5.06 3.32
CA THR A 16 10.34 6.04 4.14
C THR A 16 8.83 5.81 4.08
N THR A 17 8.29 5.62 2.87
CA THR A 17 6.87 5.37 2.65
C THR A 17 6.40 4.10 3.34
N GLU A 18 7.17 3.01 3.22
CA GLU A 18 6.91 1.73 3.90
C GLU A 18 6.85 1.91 5.42
N LYS A 19 7.81 2.62 6.00
CA LYS A 19 7.83 2.89 7.45
C LYS A 19 6.58 3.63 7.91
N ILE A 20 6.14 4.64 7.15
CA ILE A 20 4.97 5.44 7.50
C ILE A 20 3.69 4.60 7.43
N VAL A 21 3.46 3.85 6.34
CA VAL A 21 2.23 3.06 6.22
C VAL A 21 2.15 1.93 7.26
N LYS A 22 3.29 1.34 7.64
CA LYS A 22 3.36 0.36 8.73
C LYS A 22 3.02 0.99 10.07
N ALA A 23 3.57 2.16 10.39
CA ALA A 23 3.25 2.85 11.64
C ALA A 23 1.76 3.22 11.73
N VAL A 24 1.12 3.63 10.63
CA VAL A 24 -0.33 3.91 10.62
C VAL A 24 -1.15 2.63 10.80
N TRP A 25 -0.71 1.52 10.19
CA TRP A 25 -1.35 0.22 10.31
C TRP A 25 -1.28 -0.37 11.71
N GLU A 26 -0.15 -0.25 12.39
CA GLU A 26 0.07 -0.79 13.73
C GLU A 26 -1.03 -0.32 14.71
N GLU A 27 -1.48 0.93 14.57
CA GLU A 27 -2.54 1.53 15.38
C GLU A 27 -3.94 0.94 15.11
N THR A 28 -4.13 0.19 14.03
CA THR A 28 -5.43 -0.41 13.70
C THR A 28 -5.66 -1.76 14.38
N GLY A 29 -4.60 -2.43 14.87
CA GLY A 29 -4.67 -3.75 15.51
C GLY A 29 -5.17 -4.89 14.60
N ALA A 30 -5.32 -4.66 13.30
CA ALA A 30 -5.86 -5.61 12.34
C ALA A 30 -4.74 -6.31 11.56
N SER A 31 -5.01 -7.49 10.98
CA SER A 31 -4.04 -8.15 10.10
C SER A 31 -3.82 -7.36 8.81
N ALA A 32 -2.60 -7.38 8.27
CA ALA A 32 -2.24 -6.69 7.03
C ALA A 32 -1.92 -7.66 5.89
N ALA A 33 -2.38 -7.31 4.68
CA ALA A 33 -1.82 -7.79 3.43
C ALA A 33 -0.96 -6.70 2.80
N VAL A 34 0.24 -7.05 2.34
CA VAL A 34 1.23 -6.10 1.83
C VAL A 34 1.32 -6.16 0.31
N TYR A 35 1.17 -5.00 -0.32
CA TYR A 35 1.29 -4.77 -1.75
C TYR A 35 2.40 -3.74 -1.99
N ASP A 36 3.63 -4.23 -2.07
CA ASP A 36 4.82 -3.43 -2.38
C ASP A 36 4.98 -3.29 -3.90
N PHE A 37 4.82 -2.07 -4.40
CA PHE A 37 4.97 -1.70 -5.81
C PHE A 37 6.36 -1.14 -6.15
N THR A 38 7.31 -1.12 -5.22
CA THR A 38 8.66 -0.55 -5.41
C THR A 38 9.39 -1.16 -6.60
N PHE A 39 9.28 -2.48 -6.78
CA PHE A 39 9.94 -3.19 -7.88
C PHE A 39 9.03 -3.46 -9.09
N CYS A 40 7.80 -2.92 -9.09
CA CYS A 40 6.81 -3.03 -10.19
C CYS A 40 6.83 -4.43 -10.84
N ASN A 41 6.56 -5.47 -10.07
CA ASN A 41 6.55 -6.81 -10.64
C ASN A 41 5.33 -6.95 -11.58
N ARG A 42 5.53 -7.59 -12.74
CA ARG A 42 4.50 -7.65 -13.79
C ARG A 42 3.22 -8.37 -13.30
N GLN A 43 3.35 -9.33 -12.37
CA GLN A 43 2.20 -10.03 -11.78
C GLN A 43 1.32 -9.14 -10.89
N GLN A 44 1.91 -8.26 -10.07
CA GLN A 44 1.21 -7.34 -9.17
C GLN A 44 0.44 -6.27 -9.93
N VAL A 45 0.97 -5.83 -11.07
CA VAL A 45 0.25 -4.91 -11.97
C VAL A 45 -0.92 -5.63 -12.67
N ALA A 46 -0.71 -6.88 -13.10
CA ALA A 46 -1.74 -7.67 -13.77
C ALA A 46 -2.87 -8.13 -12.83
N THR A 47 -2.59 -8.25 -11.54
CA THR A 47 -3.56 -8.68 -10.51
C THR A 47 -3.63 -7.63 -9.40
N PRO A 48 -4.32 -6.50 -9.64
CA PRO A 48 -4.44 -5.46 -8.64
C PRO A 48 -5.19 -6.00 -7.40
N PRO A 49 -4.91 -5.46 -6.20
CA PRO A 49 -5.67 -5.81 -5.00
C PRO A 49 -7.16 -5.53 -5.19
N ALA A 50 -7.98 -6.51 -4.84
CA ALA A 50 -9.42 -6.36 -4.71
C ALA A 50 -9.78 -6.18 -3.24
N PHE A 51 -10.64 -5.20 -2.95
CA PHE A 51 -11.06 -4.86 -1.59
C PHE A 51 -12.49 -5.31 -1.34
N ASN A 52 -12.76 -5.79 -0.13
CA ASN A 52 -14.10 -6.17 0.29
C ASN A 52 -14.64 -5.22 1.37
N GLU A 53 -15.92 -5.38 1.69
CA GLU A 53 -16.54 -4.67 2.80
C GLU A 53 -15.80 -4.97 4.13
N GLY A 54 -15.57 -3.93 4.94
CA GLY A 54 -14.85 -4.06 6.21
C GLY A 54 -13.32 -4.14 6.09
N GLU A 55 -12.77 -3.90 4.90
CA GLU A 55 -11.33 -3.76 4.67
C GLU A 55 -10.91 -2.28 4.63
N LEU A 56 -9.77 -1.97 5.26
CA LEU A 56 -9.17 -0.63 5.22
C LEU A 56 -7.94 -0.65 4.30
N ALA A 57 -7.93 0.20 3.27
CA ALA A 57 -6.74 0.40 2.44
C ALA A 57 -5.90 1.57 2.97
N ILE A 58 -4.61 1.33 3.23
CA ILE A 58 -3.62 2.37 3.54
C ILE A 58 -2.68 2.47 2.36
N VAL A 59 -2.73 3.60 1.64
CA VAL A 59 -1.97 3.84 0.42
C VAL A 59 -0.92 4.91 0.65
N GLY A 60 0.36 4.54 0.52
CA GLY A 60 1.49 5.47 0.65
C GLY A 60 2.28 5.56 -0.64
N ILE A 61 2.37 6.76 -1.23
CA ILE A 61 3.11 7.00 -2.47
C ILE A 61 3.94 8.28 -2.31
N PRO A 62 5.27 8.26 -2.55
CA PRO A 62 6.10 9.44 -2.47
C PRO A 62 5.83 10.37 -3.65
N VAL A 63 6.16 11.65 -3.48
CA VAL A 63 6.06 12.65 -4.53
C VAL A 63 7.45 12.92 -5.10
N TYR A 64 7.59 12.84 -6.42
CA TYR A 64 8.77 13.25 -7.17
C TYR A 64 8.41 14.38 -8.13
N THR A 65 9.03 15.55 -7.95
CA THR A 65 8.80 16.74 -8.80
C THR A 65 7.30 17.08 -8.94
N GLY A 66 6.58 17.05 -7.82
CA GLY A 66 5.15 17.37 -7.78
C GLY A 66 4.22 16.31 -8.37
N ARG A 67 4.71 15.11 -8.70
CA ARG A 67 3.90 14.00 -9.21
C ARG A 67 4.13 12.71 -8.44
N VAL A 68 3.16 11.81 -8.50
CA VAL A 68 3.32 10.42 -8.05
C VAL A 68 3.96 9.57 -9.15
N PRO A 69 4.76 8.54 -8.81
CA PRO A 69 5.30 7.59 -9.77
C PRO A 69 4.21 6.85 -10.53
N VAL A 70 4.48 6.49 -11.78
CA VAL A 70 3.67 5.53 -12.54
C VAL A 70 4.21 4.14 -12.26
N PHE A 71 3.44 3.32 -11.53
CA PHE A 71 3.78 1.94 -11.16
C PHE A 71 2.80 0.91 -11.74
N THR A 72 1.90 1.35 -12.64
CA THR A 72 0.98 0.51 -13.41
C THR A 72 1.21 0.80 -14.90
N ARG A 73 1.40 -0.24 -15.71
CA ARG A 73 1.52 -0.15 -17.18
C ARG A 73 0.47 -1.02 -17.84
#